data_AF-A0A7S3JHX7-F1
#
_entry.id   AF-A0A7S3JHX7-F1
#
_cell.length_a   1.000
_cell.length_b   1.000
_cell.length_c   1.000
_cell.angle_alpha   90.00
_cell.angle_beta   90.00
_cell.angle_gamma   90.00
#
_symmetry.space_group_name_H-M   'P 1'
#
loop_
_entity.id
_entity.type
_entity.pdbx_description
1 polymer ?
#
loop_
_entity_poly.entity_id
_entity_poly.type
_entity_poly.pdbx_seq_one_letter_code
_entity_poly.pdbx_strand_id
1 'polypeptide(L)'
;MKRGEIVEVGDHESLLEEYPDGVYSELVSKQQIKEDDKDDESDQEESDSPTVKHRSSVDKKVSDMKHRRTSNLEEEKSKTAQANQEYEEMEKVISERLKRNIKRGVFCRLIGINKPTVLIFTGLFGSLIQGSLFPVFAIFWTKILFVMMKTDNNEIKDGVHTYALWMFIMALITLFATIAQKMSFGILSDNMTRSLRSQLYVSILRKHIGWFDHEGNSPGQLTSVMSGEIQTVNGASSESIGSMIEAFLQLAVGIILAFFFEWRISLVMLGVAPIITISSFIQTKIKQGATVAGELNLKESNSLVSDCILNNITVASFGHEYLIVDKYKELLEIPMQ
;
A
#
# COMPACT_ATOMS: atom_id res chain seq x y z
N MET A 1 23.93 36.54 -26.77
CA MET A 1 24.22 37.53 -25.70
C MET A 1 25.49 37.14 -24.99
N LYS A 2 26.46 38.06 -24.82
CA LYS A 2 27.68 37.82 -24.05
C LYS A 2 27.70 38.85 -22.92
N ARG A 3 27.69 38.40 -21.66
CA ARG A 3 27.64 39.26 -20.46
C ARG A 3 26.42 40.20 -20.38
N GLY A 4 25.25 39.76 -20.85
CA GLY A 4 23.99 40.49 -20.67
C GLY A 4 23.71 41.60 -21.69
N GLU A 5 24.60 41.82 -22.67
CA GLU A 5 24.34 42.71 -23.81
C GLU A 5 24.07 41.91 -25.10
N ILE A 6 23.24 42.50 -25.96
CA ILE A 6 22.88 41.93 -27.26
C ILE A 6 24.04 42.22 -28.23
N VAL A 7 24.69 41.16 -28.70
CA VAL A 7 25.93 41.26 -29.51
C VAL A 7 25.64 41.17 -31.01
N GLU A 8 24.66 40.35 -31.41
CA GLU A 8 24.28 40.07 -32.80
C GLU A 8 22.74 39.93 -32.86
N VAL A 9 22.08 40.52 -33.86
CA VAL A 9 20.63 40.42 -34.11
C VAL A 9 20.42 40.25 -35.62
N GLY A 10 19.72 39.19 -36.02
CA GLY A 10 19.43 38.88 -37.42
C GLY A 10 18.69 37.55 -37.54
N ASP A 11 18.38 37.17 -38.78
CA ASP A 11 17.82 35.85 -39.10
C ASP A 11 18.94 34.80 -39.21
N HIS A 12 18.58 33.51 -39.09
CA HIS A 12 19.54 32.40 -38.99
C HIS A 12 20.52 32.35 -40.18
N GLU A 13 20.02 32.49 -41.41
CA GLU A 13 20.85 32.46 -42.61
C GLU A 13 21.75 33.70 -42.72
N SER A 14 21.22 34.89 -42.39
CA SER A 14 21.98 36.15 -42.44
C SER A 14 23.13 36.16 -41.44
N LEU A 15 22.95 35.61 -40.23
CA LEU A 15 24.00 35.58 -39.21
C LEU A 15 25.14 34.61 -39.56
N LEU A 16 24.86 33.54 -40.30
CA LEU A 16 25.87 32.57 -40.73
C LEU A 16 26.67 33.06 -41.95
N GLU A 17 26.04 33.83 -42.85
CA GLU A 17 26.70 34.37 -44.03
C GLU A 17 27.50 35.65 -43.73
N GLU A 18 26.96 36.54 -42.90
CA GLU A 18 27.57 37.83 -42.60
C GLU A 18 28.68 37.73 -41.53
N TYR A 19 28.57 36.77 -40.60
CA TYR A 19 29.54 36.56 -39.51
C TYR A 19 29.91 35.08 -39.35
N PRO A 20 30.71 34.51 -40.27
CA PRO A 20 31.09 33.10 -40.25
C PRO A 20 31.90 32.67 -39.02
N ASP A 21 32.56 33.61 -38.33
CA ASP A 21 33.27 33.41 -37.04
C ASP A 21 32.58 34.16 -35.87
N GLY A 22 31.30 34.51 -36.03
CA GLY A 22 30.51 35.23 -35.03
C GLY A 22 30.12 34.37 -33.82
N VAL A 23 29.66 35.01 -32.75
CA VAL A 23 29.30 34.31 -31.49
C VAL A 23 28.13 33.35 -31.71
N TYR A 24 27.20 33.69 -32.59
CA TYR A 24 26.09 32.81 -32.98
C TYR A 24 26.57 31.55 -33.74
N SER A 25 27.47 31.72 -34.71
CA SER A 25 28.02 30.61 -35.52
C SER A 25 28.77 29.57 -34.68
N GLU A 26 29.52 30.02 -33.66
CA GLU A 26 30.26 29.17 -32.72
C GLU A 26 29.33 28.34 -31.82
N LEU A 27 28.15 28.88 -31.48
CA LEU A 27 27.16 28.14 -30.69
C LEU A 27 26.47 27.05 -31.52
N VAL A 28 26.18 27.34 -32.78
CA VAL A 28 25.58 26.37 -33.71
C VAL A 28 26.54 25.22 -33.99
N SER A 29 27.83 25.51 -34.22
CA SER A 29 28.84 24.46 -34.42
C SER A 29 29.04 23.59 -33.18
N LYS A 30 29.01 24.17 -31.98
CA LYS A 30 29.04 23.42 -30.71
C LYS A 30 27.80 22.55 -30.48
N GLN A 31 26.64 22.93 -31.02
CA GLN A 31 25.44 22.09 -30.97
C GLN A 31 25.54 20.90 -31.92
N GLN A 32 26.05 21.11 -33.15
CA GLN A 32 26.24 20.03 -34.11
C GLN A 32 27.25 18.99 -33.62
N ILE A 33 28.38 19.43 -33.07
CA ILE A 33 29.40 18.52 -32.50
C ILE A 33 28.81 17.69 -31.35
N LYS A 34 27.90 18.26 -30.55
CA LYS A 34 27.29 17.55 -29.41
C LYS A 34 26.19 16.56 -29.82
N GLU A 35 25.66 16.67 -31.04
CA GLU A 35 24.78 15.65 -31.61
C GLU A 35 25.59 14.51 -32.22
N ASP A 36 26.72 14.81 -32.87
CA ASP A 36 27.64 13.80 -33.40
C ASP A 36 28.39 13.03 -32.27
N ASP A 37 28.82 13.72 -31.19
CA ASP A 37 29.50 13.11 -30.04
C ASP A 37 28.58 12.21 -29.18
N LYS A 38 27.25 12.24 -29.39
CA LYS A 38 26.32 11.31 -28.73
C LYS A 38 26.21 9.97 -29.45
N ASP A 39 26.71 9.87 -30.68
CA ASP A 39 26.66 8.67 -31.51
C ASP A 39 27.99 7.90 -31.56
N ASP A 40 29.09 8.42 -30.98
CA ASP A 40 30.42 7.78 -31.01
C ASP A 40 31.18 7.82 -29.64
N GLU A 41 30.63 7.21 -28.59
CA GLU A 41 31.43 6.77 -27.42
C GLU A 41 31.68 5.25 -27.47
N SER A 42 32.57 4.82 -28.38
CA SER A 42 33.44 3.67 -28.16
C SER A 42 34.66 3.69 -29.10
N ASP A 43 35.84 3.70 -28.46
CA ASP A 43 37.19 3.32 -28.91
C ASP A 43 38.10 4.35 -29.61
N GLN A 44 39.32 4.45 -29.04
CA GLN A 44 40.46 5.30 -29.43
C GLN A 44 41.23 4.74 -30.64
N GLU A 45 41.79 5.61 -31.50
CA GLU A 45 43.24 5.70 -31.82
C GLU A 45 43.55 6.70 -32.96
N GLU A 46 44.82 7.14 -32.98
CA GLU A 46 45.41 8.25 -33.75
C GLU A 46 45.41 8.13 -35.29
N SER A 47 45.55 9.31 -35.92
CA SER A 47 46.48 9.67 -37.02
C SER A 47 45.87 10.23 -38.31
N ASP A 48 46.22 11.50 -38.52
CA ASP A 48 46.72 12.16 -39.74
C ASP A 48 45.83 12.35 -41.00
N SER A 49 45.86 13.59 -41.48
CA SER A 49 45.25 14.11 -42.72
C SER A 49 46.28 14.10 -43.86
N PRO A 50 46.02 14.64 -45.08
CA PRO A 50 44.77 14.83 -45.82
C PRO A 50 44.91 14.42 -47.32
N THR A 51 43.81 14.18 -48.08
CA THR A 51 43.75 14.63 -49.49
C THR A 51 42.34 14.66 -50.09
N VAL A 52 42.19 15.58 -51.04
CA VAL A 52 41.00 16.11 -51.70
C VAL A 52 40.67 15.36 -53.01
N LYS A 53 39.37 15.40 -53.39
CA LYS A 53 38.71 15.36 -54.73
C LYS A 53 37.91 14.11 -55.17
N HIS A 54 36.65 14.41 -55.50
CA HIS A 54 35.89 14.07 -56.73
C HIS A 54 34.68 13.11 -56.64
N ARG A 55 33.50 13.74 -56.47
CA ARG A 55 32.27 13.68 -57.31
C ARG A 55 31.80 12.32 -57.88
N SER A 56 30.52 12.07 -57.57
CA SER A 56 29.46 11.38 -58.32
C SER A 56 29.32 9.85 -58.18
N SER A 57 28.11 9.43 -57.75
CA SER A 57 27.38 8.18 -58.04
C SER A 57 26.83 7.46 -56.80
N VAL A 58 25.95 8.08 -56.00
CA VAL A 58 25.23 7.36 -54.94
C VAL A 58 23.79 7.85 -54.85
N ASP A 59 22.89 7.32 -55.69
CA ASP A 59 21.44 7.56 -55.55
C ASP A 59 20.59 6.28 -55.67
N LYS A 60 21.19 5.09 -55.55
CA LYS A 60 20.43 3.82 -55.63
C LYS A 60 20.79 2.74 -54.61
N LYS A 61 21.61 3.05 -53.60
CA LYS A 61 22.01 2.07 -52.55
C LYS A 61 21.65 2.47 -51.12
N VAL A 62 21.04 3.64 -50.93
CA VAL A 62 20.74 4.21 -49.60
C VAL A 62 19.34 3.80 -49.10
N SER A 63 18.41 3.45 -49.99
CA SER A 63 17.05 3.04 -49.62
C SER A 63 16.99 1.63 -48.99
N ASP A 64 17.75 0.67 -49.51
CA ASP A 64 17.70 -0.72 -49.03
C ASP A 64 18.45 -0.96 -47.71
N MET A 65 19.47 -0.14 -47.42
CA MET A 65 20.25 -0.28 -46.18
C MET A 65 19.58 0.41 -44.97
N LYS A 66 18.73 1.41 -45.22
CA LYS A 66 17.96 2.12 -44.18
C LYS A 66 16.82 1.26 -43.64
N HIS A 67 16.16 0.48 -44.51
CA HIS A 67 15.03 -0.36 -44.10
C HIS A 67 15.44 -1.60 -43.28
N ARG A 68 16.68 -2.09 -43.46
CA ARG A 68 17.22 -3.24 -42.73
C ARG A 68 17.81 -2.87 -41.36
N ARG A 69 18.15 -1.59 -41.13
CA ARG A 69 18.61 -1.08 -39.82
C ARG A 69 17.44 -0.79 -38.88
N THR A 70 16.31 -0.30 -39.40
CA THR A 70 15.12 0.01 -38.57
C THR A 70 14.46 -1.25 -38.00
N SER A 71 14.41 -2.35 -38.75
CA SER A 71 13.81 -3.61 -38.29
C SER A 71 14.59 -4.26 -37.15
N ASN A 72 15.93 -4.19 -37.18
CA ASN A 72 16.77 -4.84 -36.17
C ASN A 72 16.83 -4.06 -34.85
N LEU A 73 16.73 -2.72 -34.91
CA LEU A 73 16.66 -1.84 -33.73
C LEU A 73 15.32 -1.95 -33.00
N GLU A 74 14.21 -2.17 -33.72
CA GLU A 74 12.90 -2.42 -33.11
C GLU A 74 12.83 -3.80 -32.44
N GLU A 75 13.49 -4.81 -33.03
CA GLU A 75 13.52 -6.17 -32.49
C GLU A 75 14.42 -6.28 -31.23
N GLU A 76 15.54 -5.57 -31.16
CA GLU A 76 16.37 -5.49 -29.94
C GLU A 76 15.66 -4.69 -28.83
N LYS A 77 15.06 -3.54 -29.14
CA LYS A 77 14.30 -2.76 -28.15
C LYS A 77 13.13 -3.55 -27.56
N SER A 78 12.46 -4.38 -28.36
CA SER A 78 11.38 -5.27 -27.90
C SER A 78 11.89 -6.36 -26.95
N LYS A 79 13.04 -6.99 -27.25
CA LYS A 79 13.65 -8.03 -26.40
C LYS A 79 14.20 -7.46 -25.09
N THR A 80 14.81 -6.27 -25.12
CA THR A 80 15.27 -5.57 -23.92
C THR A 80 14.10 -5.09 -23.06
N ALA A 81 13.00 -4.63 -23.66
CA ALA A 81 11.79 -4.24 -22.92
C ALA A 81 11.10 -5.45 -22.26
N GLN A 82 11.05 -6.60 -22.94
CA GLN A 82 10.50 -7.85 -22.39
C GLN A 82 11.38 -8.41 -21.26
N ALA A 83 12.70 -8.41 -21.43
CA ALA A 83 13.64 -8.80 -20.39
C ALA A 83 13.52 -7.90 -19.15
N ASN A 84 13.45 -6.57 -19.35
CA ASN A 84 13.27 -5.62 -18.24
C ASN A 84 11.94 -5.82 -17.50
N GLN A 85 10.84 -6.14 -18.19
CA GLN A 85 9.57 -6.49 -17.54
C GLN A 85 9.66 -7.79 -16.71
N GLU A 86 10.34 -8.81 -17.22
CA GLU A 86 10.52 -10.09 -16.52
C GLU A 86 11.41 -9.95 -15.28
N TYR A 87 12.46 -9.10 -15.35
CA TYR A 87 13.28 -8.74 -14.18
C TYR A 87 12.48 -7.94 -13.14
N GLU A 88 11.62 -6.99 -13.56
CA GLU A 88 10.80 -6.19 -12.65
C GLU A 88 9.70 -7.01 -11.95
N GLU A 89 9.11 -8.00 -12.64
CA GLU A 89 8.18 -8.96 -12.04
C GLU A 89 8.89 -9.90 -11.06
N MET A 90 10.09 -10.38 -11.41
CA MET A 90 10.88 -11.24 -10.54
C MET A 90 11.31 -10.50 -9.24
N GLU A 91 11.68 -9.22 -9.34
CA GLU A 91 12.03 -8.38 -8.20
C GLU A 91 10.81 -8.10 -7.29
N LYS A 92 9.63 -7.89 -7.87
CA LYS A 92 8.35 -7.81 -7.13
C LYS A 92 8.07 -9.11 -6.37
N VAL A 93 8.27 -10.28 -7.00
CA VAL A 93 8.08 -11.59 -6.35
C VAL A 93 9.11 -11.85 -5.25
N ILE A 94 10.38 -11.49 -5.47
CA ILE A 94 11.45 -11.64 -4.48
C ILE A 94 11.22 -10.71 -3.29
N SER A 95 10.88 -9.44 -3.53
CA SER A 95 10.57 -8.47 -2.46
C SER A 95 9.31 -8.86 -1.69
N GLU A 96 8.30 -9.43 -2.33
CA GLU A 96 7.13 -10.01 -1.67
C GLU A 96 7.47 -11.22 -0.79
N ARG A 97 8.33 -12.13 -1.27
CA ARG A 97 8.81 -13.28 -0.49
C ARG A 97 9.68 -12.83 0.69
N LEU A 98 10.53 -11.83 0.50
CA LEU A 98 11.34 -11.23 1.56
C LEU A 98 10.44 -10.58 2.62
N LYS A 99 9.45 -9.77 2.19
CA LYS A 99 8.44 -9.18 3.07
C LYS A 99 7.66 -10.27 3.84
N ARG A 100 7.32 -11.40 3.20
CA ARG A 100 6.67 -12.55 3.87
C ARG A 100 7.54 -13.24 4.91
N ASN A 101 8.80 -13.49 4.59
CA ASN A 101 9.76 -14.15 5.49
C ASN A 101 10.16 -13.24 6.66
N ILE A 102 10.34 -11.95 6.40
CA ILE A 102 10.54 -10.93 7.44
C ILE A 102 9.29 -10.88 8.33
N LYS A 103 8.07 -10.82 7.77
CA LYS A 103 6.83 -10.84 8.55
C LYS A 103 6.77 -12.05 9.49
N ARG A 104 6.95 -13.29 8.99
CA ARG A 104 6.89 -14.52 9.82
C ARG A 104 7.93 -14.54 10.95
N GLY A 105 9.18 -14.19 10.66
CA GLY A 105 10.25 -14.13 11.68
C GLY A 105 10.04 -13.00 12.70
N VAL A 106 9.49 -11.87 12.27
CA VAL A 106 9.19 -10.72 13.13
C VAL A 106 8.02 -11.02 14.06
N PHE A 107 6.96 -11.72 13.64
CA PHE A 107 5.82 -12.06 14.50
C PHE A 107 6.23 -12.91 15.72
N CYS A 108 6.99 -13.99 15.52
CA CYS A 108 7.48 -14.81 16.62
C CYS A 108 8.48 -14.05 17.51
N ARG A 109 9.32 -13.19 16.91
CA ARG A 109 10.26 -12.35 17.64
C ARG A 109 9.55 -11.26 18.45
N LEU A 110 8.44 -10.71 17.96
CA LEU A 110 7.63 -9.74 18.68
C LEU A 110 6.96 -10.37 19.91
N ILE A 111 6.39 -11.57 19.76
CA ILE A 111 5.84 -12.33 20.90
C ILE A 111 6.92 -12.55 21.98
N GLY A 112 8.17 -12.80 21.58
CA GLY A 112 9.30 -12.97 22.51
C GLY A 112 9.75 -11.70 23.25
N ILE A 113 9.33 -10.50 22.83
CA ILE A 113 9.63 -9.25 23.52
C ILE A 113 8.76 -9.06 24.77
N ASN A 114 7.64 -9.79 24.87
CA ASN A 114 6.67 -9.62 25.94
C ASN A 114 6.96 -10.53 27.13
N LYS A 115 7.33 -9.94 28.28
CA LYS A 115 7.66 -10.67 29.52
C LYS A 115 6.51 -10.94 30.50
N PRO A 116 5.25 -10.45 30.39
CA PRO A 116 4.19 -10.90 31.28
C PRO A 116 3.48 -12.12 30.69
N THR A 117 4.12 -13.29 30.76
CA THR A 117 3.55 -14.58 30.35
C THR A 117 2.16 -14.82 30.96
N VAL A 118 1.94 -14.36 32.19
CA VAL A 118 0.66 -14.45 32.91
C VAL A 118 -0.49 -13.71 32.20
N LEU A 119 -0.25 -12.53 31.63
CA LEU A 119 -1.29 -11.76 30.93
C LEU A 119 -1.70 -12.40 29.60
N ILE A 120 -0.75 -13.06 28.94
CA ILE A 120 -1.01 -13.79 27.70
C ILE A 120 -1.92 -14.99 28.01
N PHE A 121 -1.66 -15.71 29.10
CA PHE A 121 -2.50 -16.84 29.51
C PHE A 121 -3.92 -16.41 29.91
N THR A 122 -4.07 -15.31 30.66
CA THR A 122 -5.41 -14.79 31.03
C THR A 122 -6.18 -14.31 29.80
N GLY A 123 -5.51 -13.63 28.87
CA GLY A 123 -6.10 -13.23 27.59
C GLY A 123 -6.49 -14.41 26.71
N LEU A 124 -5.66 -15.46 26.64
CA LEU A 124 -5.96 -16.68 25.88
C LEU A 124 -7.19 -17.41 26.45
N PHE A 125 -7.26 -17.53 27.77
CA PHE A 125 -8.40 -18.16 28.44
C PHE A 125 -9.70 -17.38 28.20
N GLY A 126 -9.66 -16.05 28.29
CA GLY A 126 -10.80 -15.20 27.93
C GLY A 126 -11.23 -15.37 26.47
N SER A 127 -10.26 -15.49 25.55
CA SER A 127 -10.54 -15.72 24.12
C SER A 127 -11.23 -17.05 23.85
N LEU A 128 -10.94 -18.09 24.65
CA LEU A 128 -11.60 -19.39 24.55
C LEU A 128 -13.08 -19.32 24.95
N ILE A 129 -13.37 -18.59 26.04
CA ILE A 129 -14.76 -18.36 26.49
C ILE A 129 -15.51 -17.58 25.41
N GLN A 130 -14.90 -16.51 24.90
CA GLN A 130 -15.52 -15.66 23.90
C GLN A 130 -15.75 -16.37 22.56
N GLY A 131 -14.79 -17.19 22.11
CA GLY A 131 -14.97 -18.00 20.90
C GLY A 131 -16.11 -19.01 21.02
N SER A 132 -16.37 -19.52 22.23
CA SER A 132 -17.44 -20.49 22.49
C SER A 132 -18.82 -19.84 22.71
N LEU A 133 -18.91 -18.51 22.80
CA LEU A 133 -20.14 -17.79 23.11
C LEU A 133 -21.25 -18.06 22.07
N PHE A 134 -20.96 -17.86 20.78
CA PHE A 134 -21.98 -17.98 19.73
C PHE A 134 -22.54 -19.40 19.60
N PRO A 135 -21.72 -20.48 19.58
CA PRO A 135 -22.26 -21.83 19.52
C PRO A 135 -23.06 -22.21 20.77
N VAL A 136 -22.61 -21.83 21.98
CA VAL A 136 -23.35 -22.09 23.22
C VAL A 136 -24.67 -21.32 23.25
N PHE A 137 -24.66 -20.05 22.84
CA PHE A 137 -25.86 -19.24 22.67
C PHE A 137 -26.88 -19.90 21.73
N ALA A 138 -26.43 -20.42 20.59
CA ALA A 138 -27.29 -21.11 19.63
C ALA A 138 -27.98 -22.35 20.24
N ILE A 139 -27.30 -23.11 21.09
CA ILE A 139 -27.87 -24.27 21.78
C ILE A 139 -29.00 -23.83 22.72
N PHE A 140 -28.74 -22.84 23.59
CA PHE A 140 -29.77 -22.33 24.51
C PHE A 140 -30.94 -21.72 23.77
N TRP A 141 -30.69 -20.94 22.73
CA TRP A 141 -31.73 -20.38 21.86
C TRP A 141 -32.61 -21.49 21.26
N THR A 142 -31.98 -22.54 20.74
CA THR A 142 -32.69 -23.70 20.19
C THR A 142 -33.52 -24.44 21.26
N LYS A 143 -33.01 -24.58 22.48
CA LYS A 143 -33.77 -25.17 23.60
C LYS A 143 -35.00 -24.35 23.96
N ILE A 144 -34.91 -23.02 23.95
CA ILE A 144 -36.06 -22.14 24.15
C ILE A 144 -37.10 -22.38 23.06
N LEU A 145 -36.69 -22.44 21.79
CA LEU A 145 -37.60 -22.73 20.67
C LEU A 145 -38.33 -24.07 20.87
N PHE A 146 -37.63 -25.13 21.28
CA PHE A 146 -38.26 -26.43 21.56
C PHE A 146 -39.23 -26.40 22.73
N VAL A 147 -38.95 -25.63 23.79
CA VAL A 147 -39.90 -25.43 24.90
C VAL A 147 -41.15 -24.72 24.41
N MET A 148 -41.01 -23.70 23.57
CA MET A 148 -42.14 -22.97 23.00
C MET A 148 -43.03 -23.82 22.08
N MET A 149 -42.54 -24.95 21.59
CA MET A 149 -43.32 -25.89 20.79
C MET A 149 -44.15 -26.88 21.63
N LYS A 150 -44.01 -26.88 22.96
CA LYS A 150 -44.85 -27.70 23.84
C LYS A 150 -46.29 -27.17 23.92
N THR A 151 -47.25 -28.04 24.24
CA THR A 151 -48.68 -27.71 24.24
C THR A 151 -49.20 -27.11 25.56
N ASP A 152 -48.52 -27.36 26.69
CA ASP A 152 -48.96 -26.87 28.00
C ASP A 152 -48.40 -25.47 28.33
N ASN A 153 -49.28 -24.50 28.57
CA ASN A 153 -48.94 -23.12 28.87
C ASN A 153 -48.09 -22.96 30.15
N ASN A 154 -48.30 -23.81 31.15
CA ASN A 154 -47.54 -23.72 32.40
C ASN A 154 -46.11 -24.25 32.23
N GLU A 155 -45.95 -25.38 31.54
CA GLU A 155 -44.62 -25.91 31.20
C GLU A 155 -43.81 -24.98 30.29
N ILE A 156 -44.47 -24.27 29.37
CA ILE A 156 -43.80 -23.28 28.51
C ILE A 156 -43.24 -22.14 29.35
N LYS A 157 -44.06 -21.57 30.25
CA LYS A 157 -43.63 -20.45 31.11
C LYS A 157 -42.43 -20.84 31.96
N ASP A 158 -42.50 -21.97 32.67
CA ASP A 158 -41.43 -22.41 33.56
C ASP A 158 -40.15 -22.77 32.79
N GLY A 159 -40.28 -23.43 31.64
CA GLY A 159 -39.14 -23.76 30.79
C GLY A 159 -38.47 -22.51 30.21
N VAL A 160 -39.25 -21.55 29.70
CA VAL A 160 -38.72 -20.29 29.17
C VAL A 160 -38.05 -19.47 30.27
N HIS A 161 -38.65 -19.34 31.45
CA HIS A 161 -38.03 -18.64 32.58
C HIS A 161 -36.71 -19.28 33.00
N THR A 162 -36.65 -20.62 33.04
CA THR A 162 -35.42 -21.33 33.41
C THR A 162 -34.30 -21.10 32.39
N TYR A 163 -34.57 -21.27 31.09
CA TYR A 163 -33.56 -21.06 30.06
C TYR A 163 -33.19 -19.59 29.84
N ALA A 164 -34.13 -18.66 30.04
CA ALA A 164 -33.85 -17.22 30.04
C ALA A 164 -32.89 -16.84 31.18
N LEU A 165 -33.05 -17.43 32.37
CA LEU A 165 -32.14 -17.22 33.50
C LEU A 165 -30.74 -17.75 33.19
N TRP A 166 -30.63 -18.95 32.59
CA TRP A 166 -29.33 -19.48 32.13
C TRP A 166 -28.64 -18.58 31.10
N MET A 167 -29.40 -18.01 30.16
CA MET A 167 -28.88 -17.06 29.18
C MET A 167 -28.39 -15.76 29.83
N PHE A 168 -29.09 -15.28 30.85
CA PHE A 168 -28.66 -14.11 31.62
C PHE A 168 -27.36 -14.38 32.40
N ILE A 169 -27.24 -15.53 33.05
CA ILE A 169 -26.00 -15.93 33.75
C ILE A 169 -24.84 -16.04 32.76
N MET A 170 -25.06 -16.68 31.61
CA MET A 170 -24.06 -16.79 30.55
C MET A 170 -23.60 -15.41 30.06
N ALA A 171 -24.54 -14.49 29.83
CA ALA A 171 -24.24 -13.12 29.42
C ALA A 171 -23.33 -12.42 30.44
N LEU A 172 -23.62 -12.54 31.74
CA LEU A 172 -22.77 -11.99 32.80
C LEU A 172 -21.36 -12.60 32.79
N ILE A 173 -21.25 -13.93 32.70
CA ILE A 173 -19.95 -14.61 32.64
C ILE A 173 -19.13 -14.10 31.45
N THR A 174 -19.76 -14.01 30.27
CA THR A 174 -19.08 -13.55 29.05
C THR A 174 -18.73 -12.07 29.11
N LEU A 175 -19.54 -11.23 29.75
CA LEU A 175 -19.23 -9.82 29.97
C LEU A 175 -17.95 -9.66 30.81
N PHE A 176 -17.86 -10.34 31.95
CA PHE A 176 -16.66 -10.27 32.78
C PHE A 176 -15.43 -10.88 32.08
N ALA A 177 -15.61 -12.01 31.38
CA ALA A 177 -14.53 -12.67 30.65
C ALA A 177 -13.98 -11.81 29.51
N THR A 178 -14.84 -11.17 28.72
CA THR A 178 -14.44 -10.28 27.62
C THR A 178 -13.75 -9.03 28.12
N ILE A 179 -14.26 -8.39 29.17
CA ILE A 179 -13.59 -7.24 29.79
C ILE A 179 -12.19 -7.65 30.27
N ALA A 180 -12.06 -8.76 31.00
CA ALA A 180 -10.76 -9.27 31.44
C ALA A 180 -9.82 -9.60 30.28
N GLN A 181 -10.35 -10.21 29.20
CA GLN A 181 -9.61 -10.54 27.98
C GLN A 181 -9.07 -9.28 27.30
N LYS A 182 -9.95 -8.32 26.98
CA LYS A 182 -9.59 -7.10 26.25
C LYS A 182 -8.69 -6.20 27.10
N MET A 183 -8.89 -6.13 28.41
CA MET A 183 -7.97 -5.45 29.33
C MET A 183 -6.59 -6.11 29.37
N SER A 184 -6.53 -7.45 29.44
CA SER A 184 -5.24 -8.18 29.43
C SER A 184 -4.47 -7.93 28.13
N PHE A 185 -5.14 -8.01 26.97
CA PHE A 185 -4.51 -7.70 25.68
C PHE A 185 -4.20 -6.21 25.51
N GLY A 186 -4.99 -5.31 26.08
CA GLY A 186 -4.70 -3.87 26.12
C GLY A 186 -3.41 -3.56 26.89
N ILE A 187 -3.26 -4.09 28.11
CA ILE A 187 -2.03 -3.91 28.90
C ILE A 187 -0.84 -4.58 28.21
N LEU A 188 -1.06 -5.74 27.57
CA LEU A 188 -0.04 -6.43 26.78
C LEU A 188 0.44 -5.58 25.59
N SER A 189 -0.50 -4.88 24.94
CA SER A 189 -0.28 -3.95 23.83
C SER A 189 0.55 -2.73 24.27
N ASP A 190 0.22 -2.16 25.43
CA ASP A 190 0.96 -1.03 26.00
C ASP A 190 2.39 -1.40 26.38
N ASN A 191 2.58 -2.56 27.02
CA ASN A 191 3.90 -3.08 27.38
C ASN A 191 4.77 -3.34 26.15
N MET A 192 4.17 -3.90 25.09
CA MET A 192 4.85 -4.10 23.82
C MET A 192 5.31 -2.78 23.22
N THR A 193 4.40 -1.79 23.15
CA THR A 193 4.70 -0.46 22.62
C THR A 193 5.83 0.22 23.39
N ARG A 194 5.79 0.16 24.73
CA ARG A 194 6.84 0.73 25.59
C ARG A 194 8.20 0.08 25.32
N SER A 195 8.23 -1.24 25.21
CA SER A 195 9.47 -2.00 24.94
C SER A 195 10.02 -1.68 23.55
N LEU A 196 9.17 -1.67 22.51
CA LEU A 196 9.56 -1.30 21.15
C LEU A 196 10.10 0.14 21.08
N ARG A 197 9.42 1.11 21.70
CA ARG A 197 9.88 2.50 21.75
C ARG A 197 11.25 2.61 22.44
N SER A 198 11.44 1.94 23.57
CA SER A 198 12.72 1.97 24.28
C SER A 198 13.85 1.34 23.46
N GLN A 199 13.61 0.18 22.86
CA GLN A 199 14.61 -0.50 22.03
C GLN A 199 14.95 0.28 20.75
N LEU A 200 13.93 0.84 20.09
CA LEU A 200 14.13 1.67 18.90
C LEU A 200 14.92 2.93 19.25
N TYR A 201 14.54 3.64 20.31
CA TYR A 201 15.23 4.84 20.76
C TYR A 201 16.70 4.57 21.08
N VAL A 202 17.00 3.52 21.85
CA VAL A 202 18.39 3.12 22.16
C VAL A 202 19.15 2.74 20.88
N SER A 203 18.48 2.11 19.92
CA SER A 203 19.10 1.72 18.65
C SER A 203 19.43 2.91 17.76
N ILE A 204 18.55 3.92 17.72
CA ILE A 204 18.76 5.18 17.00
C ILE A 204 19.95 5.94 17.59
N LEU A 205 20.00 6.09 18.93
CA LEU A 205 21.11 6.82 19.59
C LEU A 205 22.49 6.18 19.41
N ARG A 206 22.55 4.88 19.09
CA ARG A 206 23.81 4.16 18.82
C ARG A 206 24.28 4.28 17.38
N LYS A 207 23.52 4.93 16.49
CA LYS A 207 23.93 5.14 15.09
C LYS A 207 24.97 6.26 14.99
N HIS A 208 25.82 6.15 13.97
CA HIS A 208 26.83 7.16 13.66
C HIS A 208 26.18 8.41 13.06
N ILE A 209 26.87 9.56 13.14
CA ILE A 209 26.31 10.85 12.70
C ILE A 209 25.90 10.85 11.22
N GLY A 210 26.71 10.25 10.35
CA GLY A 210 26.41 10.13 8.90
C GLY A 210 25.15 9.33 8.58
N TRP A 211 24.61 8.54 9.53
CA TRP A 211 23.32 7.87 9.34
C TRP A 211 22.15 8.86 9.33
N PHE A 212 22.27 9.95 10.11
CA PHE A 212 21.26 11.00 10.21
C PHE A 212 21.30 11.99 9.02
N ASP A 213 22.39 11.99 8.25
CA ASP A 213 22.52 12.84 7.05
C ASP A 213 21.69 12.31 5.86
N HIS A 214 21.19 11.07 5.93
CA HIS A 214 20.25 10.55 4.96
C HIS A 214 18.88 11.22 5.09
N GLU A 215 18.31 11.67 3.97
CA GLU A 215 17.02 12.36 3.90
C GLU A 215 15.85 11.54 4.50
N GLY A 216 15.96 10.21 4.43
CA GLY A 216 15.02 9.25 5.05
C GLY A 216 15.17 9.04 6.57
N ASN A 217 16.20 9.62 7.19
CA ASN A 217 16.50 9.48 8.62
C ASN A 217 16.45 10.83 9.35
N SER A 218 15.74 11.81 8.79
CA SER A 218 15.56 13.10 9.44
C SER A 218 14.88 12.95 10.82
N PRO A 219 15.21 13.80 11.80
CA PRO A 219 14.66 13.69 13.15
C PRO A 219 13.12 13.78 13.18
N GLY A 220 12.52 14.54 12.25
CA GLY A 220 11.07 14.62 12.09
C GLY A 220 10.45 13.29 11.63
N GLN A 221 11.06 12.62 10.64
CA GLN A 221 10.60 11.31 10.16
C GLN A 221 10.78 10.24 11.23
N LEU A 222 11.92 10.20 11.93
CA LEU A 222 12.14 9.27 13.04
C LEU A 222 11.12 9.43 14.17
N THR A 223 10.74 10.67 14.48
CA THR A 223 9.71 10.95 15.48
C THR A 223 8.34 10.44 15.03
N SER A 224 8.03 10.60 13.73
CA SER A 224 6.82 10.08 13.10
C SER A 224 6.77 8.54 13.12
N VAL A 225 7.90 7.88 12.82
CA VAL A 225 8.05 6.43 12.92
C VAL A 225 7.82 5.95 14.36
N MET A 226 8.39 6.64 15.34
CA MET A 226 8.28 6.28 16.75
C MET A 226 6.88 6.49 17.33
N SER A 227 6.13 7.46 16.81
CA SER A 227 4.74 7.72 17.22
C SER A 227 3.75 6.77 16.51
N GLY A 228 3.82 6.65 15.18
CA GLY A 228 2.81 5.97 14.36
C GLY A 228 3.15 4.55 13.91
N GLU A 229 4.34 4.30 13.37
CA GLU A 229 4.68 2.97 12.84
C GLU A 229 4.73 1.91 13.94
N ILE A 230 5.22 2.27 15.14
CA ILE A 230 5.22 1.36 16.30
C ILE A 230 3.79 0.98 16.70
N GLN A 231 2.84 1.93 16.67
CA GLN A 231 1.44 1.64 17.00
C GLN A 231 0.82 0.68 15.97
N THR A 232 1.12 0.89 14.69
CA THR A 232 0.65 0.03 13.60
C THR A 232 1.17 -1.40 13.77
N VAL A 233 2.46 -1.56 14.08
CA VAL A 233 3.09 -2.86 14.35
C VAL A 233 2.47 -3.54 15.58
N ASN A 234 2.19 -2.76 16.62
CA ASN A 234 1.59 -3.29 17.83
C ASN A 234 0.14 -3.77 17.60
N GLY A 235 -0.71 -2.99 16.92
CA GLY A 235 -2.07 -3.41 16.55
C GLY A 235 -2.08 -4.68 15.68
N ALA A 236 -1.12 -4.80 14.77
CA ALA A 236 -0.95 -5.98 13.94
C ALA A 236 -0.48 -7.23 14.72
N SER A 237 0.18 -7.08 15.88
CA SER A 237 0.76 -8.21 16.61
C SER A 237 0.04 -8.58 17.90
N SER A 238 -0.43 -7.63 18.71
CA SER A 238 -1.02 -7.94 20.03
C SER A 238 -2.54 -8.05 19.95
N GLU A 239 -3.20 -7.08 19.33
CA GLU A 239 -4.67 -7.04 19.20
C GLU A 239 -5.18 -8.00 18.12
N SER A 240 -4.48 -8.06 16.98
CA SER A 240 -4.85 -8.96 15.88
C SER A 240 -4.68 -10.43 16.25
N ILE A 241 -3.64 -10.81 17.01
CA ILE A 241 -3.39 -12.22 17.37
C ILE A 241 -4.50 -12.77 18.27
N GLY A 242 -4.97 -11.98 19.24
CA GLY A 242 -6.05 -12.36 20.13
C GLY A 242 -7.35 -12.56 19.35
N SER A 243 -7.65 -11.63 18.44
CA SER A 243 -8.84 -11.70 17.58
C SER A 243 -8.78 -12.87 16.58
N MET A 244 -7.59 -13.19 16.05
CA MET A 244 -7.40 -14.36 15.17
C MET A 244 -7.62 -15.68 15.90
N ILE A 245 -7.09 -15.81 17.12
CA ILE A 245 -7.29 -17.01 17.94
C ILE A 245 -8.76 -17.16 18.32
N GLU A 246 -9.41 -16.07 18.74
CA GLU A 246 -10.84 -16.01 19.03
C GLU A 246 -11.68 -16.47 17.83
N ALA A 247 -11.41 -15.93 16.63
CA ALA A 247 -12.11 -16.31 15.40
C ALA A 247 -11.88 -17.78 15.02
N PHE A 248 -10.65 -18.28 15.17
CA PHE A 248 -10.34 -19.68 14.90
C PHE A 248 -11.06 -20.62 15.88
N LEU A 249 -11.06 -20.29 17.17
CA LEU A 249 -11.77 -21.06 18.19
C LEU A 249 -13.28 -21.04 17.95
N GLN A 250 -13.84 -19.88 17.60
CA GLN A 250 -15.25 -19.76 17.25
C GLN A 250 -15.65 -20.63 16.06
N LEU A 251 -14.83 -20.63 15.00
CA LEU A 251 -15.04 -21.48 13.84
C LEU A 251 -14.92 -22.96 14.20
N ALA A 252 -13.87 -23.33 14.94
CA ALA A 252 -13.61 -24.71 15.33
C ALA A 252 -14.73 -25.28 16.21
N VAL A 253 -15.11 -24.56 17.28
CA VAL A 253 -16.18 -24.98 18.19
C VAL A 253 -17.53 -25.03 17.45
N GLY A 254 -17.80 -24.07 16.56
CA GLY A 254 -18.99 -24.06 15.72
C GLY A 254 -19.09 -25.29 14.81
N ILE A 255 -18.01 -25.63 14.11
CA ILE A 255 -17.96 -26.81 13.22
C ILE A 255 -18.10 -28.10 14.04
N ILE A 256 -17.38 -28.23 15.15
CA ILE A 256 -17.44 -29.42 16.01
C ILE A 256 -18.87 -29.64 16.51
N LEU A 257 -19.54 -28.60 17.01
CA LEU A 257 -20.92 -28.69 17.49
C LEU A 257 -21.91 -28.99 16.36
N ALA A 258 -21.73 -28.41 15.17
CA ALA A 258 -22.57 -28.71 14.02
C ALA A 258 -22.52 -30.21 13.66
N PHE A 259 -21.30 -30.77 13.52
CA PHE A 259 -21.12 -32.19 13.22
C PHE A 259 -21.61 -33.11 14.36
N PHE A 260 -21.52 -32.66 15.62
CA PHE A 260 -21.98 -33.44 16.77
C PHE A 260 -23.50 -33.64 16.77
N PHE A 261 -24.29 -32.60 16.46
CA PHE A 261 -25.75 -32.72 16.44
C PHE A 261 -26.26 -33.45 15.19
N GLU A 262 -25.86 -33.00 14.00
CA GLU A 262 -26.34 -33.60 12.76
C GLU A 262 -25.33 -33.44 11.62
N TRP A 263 -24.60 -34.52 11.33
CA TRP A 263 -23.54 -34.53 10.32
C TRP A 263 -24.07 -34.31 8.89
N ARG A 264 -25.31 -34.71 8.61
CA ARG A 264 -25.93 -34.59 7.27
C ARG A 264 -26.21 -33.14 6.90
N ILE A 265 -26.87 -32.38 7.78
CA ILE A 265 -27.19 -30.97 7.50
C ILE A 265 -25.93 -30.11 7.53
N SER A 266 -24.97 -30.47 8.38
CA SER A 266 -23.67 -29.79 8.49
C SER A 266 -22.85 -29.91 7.20
N LEU A 267 -22.83 -31.07 6.55
CA LEU A 267 -22.17 -31.26 5.25
C LEU A 267 -22.74 -30.35 4.16
N VAL A 268 -24.07 -30.22 4.12
CA VAL A 268 -24.74 -29.33 3.16
C VAL A 268 -24.36 -27.87 3.43
N MET A 269 -24.39 -27.44 4.70
CA MET A 269 -23.99 -26.08 5.08
C MET A 269 -22.52 -25.79 4.79
N LEU A 270 -21.64 -26.78 4.98
CA LEU A 270 -20.23 -26.68 4.64
C LEU A 270 -20.02 -26.47 3.13
N GLY A 271 -20.87 -27.08 2.29
CA GLY A 271 -20.87 -26.86 0.84
C GLY A 271 -21.31 -25.45 0.43
N VAL A 272 -22.23 -24.82 1.18
CA VAL A 272 -22.71 -23.46 0.92
C VAL A 272 -21.74 -22.39 1.48
N ALA A 273 -21.05 -22.69 2.58
CA ALA A 273 -20.09 -21.79 3.22
C ALA A 273 -19.09 -21.11 2.26
N PRO A 274 -18.39 -21.81 1.34
CA PRO A 274 -17.44 -21.16 0.43
C PRO A 274 -18.10 -20.15 -0.51
N ILE A 275 -19.36 -20.36 -0.93
CA ILE A 275 -20.09 -19.43 -1.79
C ILE A 275 -20.29 -18.10 -1.06
N ILE A 276 -20.67 -18.16 0.22
CA ILE A 276 -20.85 -16.98 1.09
C ILE A 276 -19.51 -16.28 1.33
N THR A 277 -18.44 -17.04 1.58
CA THR A 277 -17.10 -16.47 1.76
C THR A 277 -16.59 -15.78 0.50
N ILE A 278 -16.79 -16.38 -0.68
CA ILE A 278 -16.39 -15.78 -1.97
C ILE A 278 -17.18 -14.49 -2.22
N SER A 279 -18.50 -14.50 -2.02
CA SER A 279 -19.33 -13.30 -2.14
C SER A 279 -18.85 -12.18 -1.19
N SER A 280 -18.55 -12.53 0.05
CA SER A 280 -18.05 -11.56 1.04
C SER A 280 -16.67 -11.01 0.64
N PHE A 281 -15.79 -11.86 0.12
CA PHE A 281 -14.48 -11.47 -0.38
C PHE A 281 -14.57 -10.50 -1.57
N ILE A 282 -15.45 -10.79 -2.52
CA ILE A 282 -15.71 -9.91 -3.68
C ILE A 282 -16.24 -8.56 -3.19
N GLN A 283 -17.19 -8.54 -2.25
CA GLN A 283 -17.68 -7.29 -1.67
C GLN A 283 -16.58 -6.48 -0.99
N THR A 284 -15.68 -7.13 -0.23
CA THR A 284 -14.53 -6.44 0.37
C THR A 284 -13.59 -5.88 -0.70
N LYS A 285 -13.34 -6.61 -1.79
CA LYS A 285 -12.51 -6.15 -2.90
C LYS A 285 -13.12 -4.98 -3.65
N ILE A 286 -14.41 -5.02 -3.93
CA ILE A 286 -15.13 -3.91 -4.56
C ILE A 286 -15.05 -2.66 -3.67
N LYS A 287 -15.30 -2.80 -2.36
CA LYS A 287 -15.19 -1.68 -1.41
C LYS A 287 -13.77 -1.10 -1.37
N GLN A 288 -12.74 -1.94 -1.31
CA GLN A 288 -11.34 -1.49 -1.35
C GLN A 288 -11.02 -0.75 -2.65
N GLY A 289 -11.44 -1.31 -3.80
CA GLY A 289 -11.24 -0.68 -5.10
C GLY A 289 -11.95 0.67 -5.20
N ALA A 290 -13.19 0.76 -4.70
CA ALA A 290 -13.95 2.01 -4.66
C ALA A 290 -13.30 3.06 -3.76
N THR A 291 -12.74 2.67 -2.61
CA THR A 291 -11.98 3.58 -1.75
C THR A 291 -10.76 4.14 -2.47
N VAL A 292 -9.95 3.28 -3.10
CA VAL A 292 -8.75 3.72 -3.83
C VAL A 292 -9.12 4.61 -5.02
N ALA A 293 -10.14 4.25 -5.79
CA ALA A 293 -10.62 5.07 -6.89
C ALA A 293 -11.13 6.44 -6.40
N GLY A 294 -11.87 6.47 -5.29
CA GLY A 294 -12.30 7.72 -4.66
C GLY A 294 -11.13 8.60 -4.22
N GLU A 295 -10.10 8.03 -3.60
CA GLU A 295 -8.89 8.76 -3.22
C GLU A 295 -8.13 9.32 -4.43
N LEU A 296 -8.03 8.56 -5.52
CA LEU A 296 -7.39 9.01 -6.76
C LEU A 296 -8.16 10.16 -7.42
N ASN A 297 -9.49 10.06 -7.49
CA ASN A 297 -10.33 11.09 -8.11
C ASN A 297 -10.35 12.39 -7.29
N LEU A 298 -10.24 12.29 -5.96
CA LEU A 298 -10.14 13.47 -5.07
C LEU A 298 -8.72 14.06 -5.02
N LYS A 299 -7.71 13.40 -5.57
CA LYS A 299 -6.32 13.85 -5.48
C LYS A 299 -6.12 15.20 -6.17
N GLU A 300 -6.70 15.39 -7.36
CA GLU A 300 -6.56 16.61 -8.14
C GLU A 300 -7.30 17.79 -7.50
N SER A 301 -8.53 17.57 -7.03
CA SER A 301 -9.32 18.59 -6.34
C SER A 301 -8.66 19.01 -5.02
N ASN A 302 -8.12 18.05 -4.25
CA ASN A 302 -7.35 18.32 -3.03
C ASN A 302 -6.04 19.09 -3.33
N SER A 303 -5.35 18.78 -4.43
CA SER A 303 -4.15 19.50 -4.85
C SER A 303 -4.49 20.96 -5.20
N LEU A 304 -5.55 21.18 -5.97
CA LEU A 304 -6.00 22.53 -6.33
C LEU A 304 -6.31 23.36 -5.08
N VAL A 305 -7.04 22.78 -4.12
CA VAL A 305 -7.34 23.44 -2.85
C VAL A 305 -6.07 23.75 -2.06
N SER A 306 -5.14 22.79 -1.99
CA SER A 306 -3.85 22.99 -1.31
C SER A 306 -3.08 24.16 -1.92
N ASP A 307 -2.97 24.23 -3.24
CA ASP A 307 -2.26 25.31 -3.94
C ASP A 307 -2.92 26.67 -3.73
N CYS A 308 -4.26 26.71 -3.69
CA CYS A 308 -5.01 27.94 -3.45
C CYS A 308 -4.88 28.44 -2.01
N ILE A 309 -4.86 27.53 -1.03
CA ILE A 309 -4.64 27.89 0.39
C ILE A 309 -3.23 28.42 0.59
N LEU A 310 -2.23 27.76 0.00
CA LEU A 310 -0.83 28.19 0.07
C LEU A 310 -0.63 29.57 -0.57
N ASN A 311 -1.36 29.88 -1.65
CA ASN A 311 -1.26 31.12 -2.40
C ASN A 311 -2.47 32.05 -2.26
N ASN A 312 -3.11 32.06 -1.09
CA ASN A 312 -4.32 32.85 -0.80
C ASN A 312 -4.18 34.33 -1.22
N ILE A 313 -3.08 35.00 -0.83
CA ILE A 313 -2.88 36.43 -1.13
C ILE A 313 -2.79 36.67 -2.64
N THR A 314 -2.21 35.72 -3.39
CA THR A 314 -2.14 35.80 -4.85
C THR A 314 -3.54 35.66 -5.45
N VAL A 315 -4.34 34.71 -4.98
CA VAL A 315 -5.72 34.52 -5.44
C VAL A 315 -6.60 35.75 -5.14
N ALA A 316 -6.51 36.29 -3.93
CA ALA A 316 -7.25 37.47 -3.50
C ALA A 316 -6.81 38.74 -4.25
N SER A 317 -5.51 38.89 -4.53
CA SER A 317 -5.00 40.07 -5.25
C SER A 317 -5.42 40.11 -6.72
N PHE A 318 -5.62 38.94 -7.35
CA PHE A 318 -6.19 38.84 -8.69
C PHE A 318 -7.73 38.80 -8.73
N GLY A 319 -8.41 38.69 -7.58
CA GLY A 319 -9.88 38.66 -7.50
C GLY A 319 -10.54 37.44 -8.15
N HIS A 320 -9.81 36.34 -8.35
CA HIS A 320 -10.29 35.13 -9.06
C HIS A 320 -10.85 34.03 -8.13
N GLU A 321 -11.30 34.39 -6.92
CA GLU A 321 -11.81 33.46 -5.92
C GLU A 321 -12.98 32.62 -6.47
N TYR A 322 -13.93 33.27 -7.15
CA TYR A 322 -15.10 32.61 -7.73
C TYR A 322 -14.71 31.62 -8.85
N LEU A 323 -13.70 31.93 -9.65
CA LEU A 323 -13.24 31.07 -10.74
C LEU A 323 -12.61 29.77 -10.21
N ILE A 324 -11.85 29.85 -9.12
CA ILE A 324 -11.27 28.68 -8.46
C ILE A 324 -12.35 27.82 -7.81
N VAL A 325 -13.35 28.46 -7.20
CA VAL A 325 -14.50 27.74 -6.61
C VAL A 325 -15.27 26.98 -7.69
N ASP A 326 -15.51 27.59 -8.85
CA ASP A 326 -16.20 26.91 -9.94
C ASP A 326 -15.35 25.77 -10.55
N LYS A 327 -14.05 25.97 -10.71
CA LYS A 327 -13.12 24.90 -11.14
C LYS A 327 -13.07 23.75 -10.14
N TYR A 328 -13.13 24.05 -8.84
CA TYR A 328 -13.20 23.02 -7.80
C TYR A 328 -14.53 22.25 -7.84
N LYS A 329 -15.65 22.91 -8.11
CA LYS A 329 -16.95 22.23 -8.32
C LYS A 329 -16.90 21.28 -9.51
N GLU A 330 -16.34 21.72 -10.64
CA GLU A 330 -16.16 20.90 -11.84
C GLU A 330 -15.33 19.64 -11.52
N LEU A 331 -14.20 19.80 -10.82
CA LEU A 331 -13.36 18.69 -10.37
C LEU A 331 -14.05 17.75 -9.36
N LEU A 332 -15.10 18.21 -8.66
CA LEU A 332 -15.91 17.39 -7.75
C LEU A 332 -17.10 16.70 -8.42
N GLU A 333 -17.50 17.10 -9.63
CA GLU A 333 -18.53 16.39 -10.39
C GLU A 333 -17.98 15.10 -11.02
N ILE A 334 -16.71 15.10 -11.44
CA ILE A 334 -15.98 13.94 -11.97
C ILE A 334 -15.99 12.72 -11.00
N PRO A 335 -15.75 12.87 -9.67
CA PRO A 335 -15.81 11.76 -8.72
C PRO A 335 -17.21 11.26 -8.35
N MET A 336 -18.31 11.93 -8.74
CA MET A 336 -19.69 11.52 -8.40
C MET A 336 -20.39 10.67 -9.47
N GLN A 337 -19.82 10.53 -10.68
CA GLN A 337 -20.33 9.66 -11.75
C GLN A 337 -19.68 8.27 -11.74
#